data_AF-A0AAV6MJA6-F1
#
_entry.id   AF-A0AAV6MJA6-F1
#
_cell.length_a   1.000
_cell.length_b   1.000
_cell.length_c   1.000
_cell.angle_alpha   90.00
_cell.angle_beta   90.00
_cell.angle_gamma   90.00
#
_symmetry.space_group_name_H-M   'P 1'
#
loop_
_entity.id
_entity.type
_entity.pdbx_description
1 polymer ?
#
loop_
_entity_poly.entity_id
_entity_poly.type
_entity_poly.pdbx_seq_one_letter_code
_entity_poly.pdbx_strand_id
1 'polypeptide(L)'
;MADQLTDDQISEFKEAFSLFDKDGDGCITTKELGTVMRSLGQNPTEAELQDMINEVDADGNGTIDFPEFLNLMARKMKDTDSEEELKEAFRVFDKDQNGFISAAELRHVMTNLGEKLTEEEVDEMIREADVDGDGQINYDESSRVHLVFSPLLLLLVQPRRSPRLPTLRAGGGAVNGLGLLLLPTSNCDAFVGSIILAQIVDYGDGSRLELTRFWLCMDSHNLGASIAEVANDAIVAEAGKQPTSSKNSRASSSGELQAFVWVASSAGGILGNLLGGIGIDRFSPQEMFLFFGLLLLLQFLLTIIVRERSLNLPQSSTSAGIKKQLSQLFVVLKRPEIVYSITWFAASYSIIPALTGTMFFYQTEHLKIESSVLGISKVIGQAALLLWGVIYNRHLKSIPSRKLISSIQVLMAVFMISDMLFVKGVYREMGVPDFVYVVLFSGLSEVLLFFKILPFSVLIAQLCPPGCEGSLMAFVMSAIALAFIVSGCLGVALASYVGVTANEFSGLPNGLIIQAVCTVLPLSCSWCIPDDVKAKGRDKDSKKQQ
;
A
#
# COMPACT_ATOMS: atom_id res chain seq x y z
N MET A 1 11.57 -34.36 24.87
CA MET A 1 12.06 -33.11 24.24
C MET A 1 12.76 -32.19 25.25
N ALA A 2 12.45 -32.31 26.56
CA ALA A 2 13.27 -31.73 27.63
C ALA A 2 14.67 -32.38 27.79
N ASP A 3 14.91 -33.55 27.17
CA ASP A 3 16.17 -34.32 27.30
C ASP A 3 17.38 -33.74 26.54
N GLN A 4 17.33 -32.49 26.07
CA GLN A 4 18.43 -31.83 25.33
C GLN A 4 18.96 -30.56 26.01
N LEU A 5 18.41 -30.14 27.15
CA LEU A 5 18.87 -28.97 27.90
C LEU A 5 19.87 -29.41 28.98
N THR A 6 20.94 -28.65 29.18
CA THR A 6 21.89 -28.90 30.27
C THR A 6 21.27 -28.55 31.62
N ASP A 7 21.77 -29.15 32.71
CA ASP A 7 21.27 -28.89 34.06
C ASP A 7 21.34 -27.38 34.44
N ASP A 8 22.35 -26.68 33.93
CA ASP A 8 22.52 -25.23 34.10
C ASP A 8 21.41 -24.43 33.40
N GLN A 9 21.04 -24.80 32.16
CA GLN A 9 19.94 -24.18 31.40
C GLN A 9 18.58 -24.39 32.07
N ILE A 10 18.37 -25.59 32.62
CA ILE A 10 17.14 -25.90 33.36
C ILE A 10 17.06 -25.06 34.63
N SER A 11 18.19 -24.78 35.29
CA SER A 11 18.26 -23.91 36.47
C SER A 11 17.90 -22.46 36.12
N GLU A 12 18.45 -21.92 35.03
CA GLU A 12 18.13 -20.56 34.56
C GLU A 12 16.64 -20.40 34.20
N PHE A 13 16.05 -21.39 33.51
CA PHE A 13 14.63 -21.36 33.20
C PHE A 13 13.74 -21.49 34.43
N LYS A 14 14.23 -22.16 35.48
CA LYS A 14 13.53 -22.24 36.76
C LYS A 14 13.53 -20.91 37.50
N GLU A 15 14.64 -20.18 37.45
CA GLU A 15 14.71 -18.82 37.98
C GLU A 15 13.79 -17.86 37.20
N ALA A 16 13.81 -17.94 35.86
CA ALA A 16 12.89 -17.16 35.03
C ALA A 16 11.42 -17.49 35.34
N PHE A 17 11.07 -18.77 35.47
CA PHE A 17 9.72 -19.21 35.84
C PHE A 17 9.26 -18.61 37.18
N SER A 18 10.15 -18.58 38.18
CA SER A 18 9.86 -17.98 39.49
C SER A 18 9.65 -16.45 39.47
N LEU A 19 10.05 -15.77 38.40
CA LEU A 19 9.74 -14.34 38.23
C LEU A 19 8.29 -14.13 37.81
N PHE A 20 7.73 -15.09 37.06
CA PHE A 20 6.35 -15.09 36.57
C PHE A 20 5.37 -15.65 37.59
N ASP A 21 5.69 -16.78 38.21
CA ASP A 21 4.91 -17.42 39.28
C ASP A 21 5.08 -16.65 40.61
N LYS A 22 4.13 -15.76 40.92
CA LYS A 22 4.23 -14.84 42.07
C LYS A 22 3.75 -15.46 43.37
N ASP A 23 2.80 -16.38 43.30
CA ASP A 23 2.26 -17.07 44.46
C ASP A 23 2.96 -18.41 44.75
N GLY A 24 3.84 -18.86 43.85
CA GLY A 24 4.70 -20.03 44.00
C GLY A 24 3.92 -21.34 43.87
N ASP A 25 2.78 -21.32 43.19
CA ASP A 25 1.90 -22.48 43.05
C ASP A 25 2.37 -23.46 41.96
N GLY A 26 3.39 -23.08 41.19
CA GLY A 26 3.99 -23.90 40.14
C GLY A 26 3.30 -23.76 38.77
N CYS A 27 2.34 -22.84 38.64
CA CYS A 27 1.59 -22.57 37.41
C CYS A 27 1.54 -21.07 37.13
N ILE A 28 1.77 -20.65 35.88
CA ILE A 28 1.62 -19.23 35.50
C ILE A 28 0.20 -19.00 35.00
N THR A 29 -0.55 -18.17 35.71
CA THR A 29 -1.91 -17.76 35.31
C THR A 29 -1.90 -16.57 34.33
N THR A 30 -3.01 -16.34 33.61
CA THR A 30 -3.20 -15.14 32.74
C THR A 30 -2.92 -13.83 33.48
N LYS A 31 -3.29 -13.76 34.76
CA LYS A 31 -3.12 -12.57 35.60
C LYS A 31 -1.66 -12.32 35.94
N GLU A 32 -0.91 -13.37 36.22
CA GLU A 32 0.51 -13.28 36.55
C GLU A 32 1.33 -12.91 35.33
N LEU A 33 1.06 -13.57 34.20
CA LEU A 33 1.62 -13.21 32.90
C LEU A 33 1.34 -11.75 32.57
N GLY A 34 0.09 -11.30 32.72
CA GLY A 34 -0.31 -9.91 32.49
C GLY A 34 0.35 -8.92 33.46
N THR A 35 0.60 -9.32 34.71
CA THR A 35 1.27 -8.47 35.71
C THR A 35 2.74 -8.26 35.35
N VAL A 36 3.43 -9.32 34.92
CA VAL A 36 4.83 -9.23 34.50
C VAL A 36 4.95 -8.45 33.19
N MET A 37 4.11 -8.71 32.18
CA MET A 37 4.13 -7.97 30.91
C MET A 37 3.87 -6.47 31.11
N ARG A 38 2.96 -6.11 32.03
CA ARG A 38 2.73 -4.70 32.41
C ARG A 38 3.90 -4.06 33.15
N SER A 39 4.57 -4.82 34.01
CA SER A 39 5.77 -4.36 34.71
C SER A 39 6.95 -4.12 33.76
N LEU A 40 6.93 -4.77 32.60
CA LEU A 40 7.92 -4.64 31.52
C LEU A 40 7.54 -3.57 30.48
N GLY A 41 6.51 -2.77 30.76
CA GLY A 41 6.08 -1.64 29.92
C GLY A 41 5.16 -2.00 28.75
N GLN A 42 4.68 -3.25 28.66
CA GLN A 42 3.68 -3.67 27.69
C GLN A 42 2.26 -3.51 28.27
N ASN A 43 1.24 -3.35 27.42
CA ASN A 43 -0.17 -3.33 27.86
C ASN A 43 -1.01 -4.32 27.05
N PRO A 44 -0.81 -5.63 27.24
CA PRO A 44 -1.60 -6.65 26.56
C PRO A 44 -3.03 -6.68 27.07
N THR A 45 -3.96 -7.00 26.18
CA THR A 45 -5.37 -7.27 26.49
C THR A 45 -5.53 -8.67 27.09
N GLU A 46 -6.61 -8.90 27.85
CA GLU A 46 -6.89 -10.23 28.41
C GLU A 46 -7.10 -11.30 27.32
N ALA A 47 -7.57 -10.92 26.14
CA ALA A 47 -7.70 -11.83 25.00
C ALA A 47 -6.34 -12.26 24.45
N GLU A 48 -5.40 -11.31 24.29
CA GLU A 48 -4.03 -11.62 23.85
C GLU A 48 -3.29 -12.49 24.89
N LEU A 49 -3.49 -12.23 26.18
CA LEU A 49 -2.92 -13.06 27.25
C LEU A 49 -3.50 -14.48 27.22
N GLN A 50 -4.80 -14.62 26.95
CA GLN A 50 -5.43 -15.92 26.83
C GLN A 50 -4.95 -16.69 25.59
N ASP A 51 -4.78 -16.01 24.46
CA ASP A 51 -4.25 -16.63 23.25
C ASP A 51 -2.81 -17.12 23.44
N MET A 52 -1.98 -16.32 24.14
CA MET A 52 -0.60 -16.73 24.50
C MET A 52 -0.56 -17.97 25.39
N ILE A 53 -1.50 -18.11 26.33
CA ILE A 53 -1.60 -19.32 27.14
C ILE A 53 -2.07 -20.50 26.29
N ASN A 54 -3.11 -20.31 25.48
CA ASN A 54 -3.69 -21.37 24.65
C ASN A 54 -2.70 -21.96 23.63
N GLU A 55 -1.68 -21.21 23.20
CA GLU A 55 -0.64 -21.69 22.29
C GLU A 55 0.30 -22.73 22.92
N VAL A 56 0.40 -22.73 24.25
CA VAL A 56 1.44 -23.43 25.01
C VAL A 56 0.82 -24.49 25.94
N ASP A 57 -0.36 -24.20 26.47
CA ASP A 57 -1.19 -25.04 27.32
C ASP A 57 -1.61 -26.30 26.56
N ALA A 58 -0.83 -27.37 26.75
CA ALA A 58 -0.98 -28.63 26.03
C ALA A 58 -2.01 -29.54 26.71
N ASP A 59 -2.22 -29.36 28.01
CA ASP A 59 -3.18 -30.11 28.80
C ASP A 59 -4.57 -29.45 28.89
N GLY A 60 -4.68 -28.18 28.48
CA GLY A 60 -5.91 -27.39 28.42
C GLY A 60 -6.39 -26.89 29.78
N ASN A 61 -5.50 -26.78 30.76
CA ASN A 61 -5.83 -26.39 32.13
C ASN A 61 -5.98 -24.85 32.31
N GLY A 62 -5.66 -24.07 31.28
CA GLY A 62 -5.76 -22.61 31.26
C GLY A 62 -4.62 -21.88 31.98
N THR A 63 -3.53 -22.58 32.30
CA THR A 63 -2.31 -22.08 32.95
C THR A 63 -1.09 -22.68 32.26
N ILE A 64 0.10 -22.14 32.52
CA ILE A 64 1.35 -22.70 31.96
C ILE A 64 2.14 -23.35 33.10
N ASP A 65 2.33 -24.67 33.04
CA ASP A 65 3.17 -25.38 34.00
C ASP A 65 4.67 -25.31 33.63
N PHE A 66 5.54 -25.70 34.56
CA PHE A 66 6.99 -25.65 34.33
C PHE A 66 7.46 -26.51 33.12
N PRO A 67 6.99 -27.76 32.94
CA PRO A 67 7.23 -28.53 31.71
C PRO A 67 6.79 -27.85 30.39
N GLU A 68 5.64 -27.19 30.38
CA GLU A 68 5.11 -26.45 29.24
C GLU A 68 5.92 -25.19 28.97
N PHE A 69 6.29 -24.46 30.02
CA PHE A 69 7.20 -23.33 29.96
C PHE A 69 8.58 -23.72 29.39
N LEU A 70 9.14 -24.84 29.83
CA LEU A 70 10.40 -25.37 29.29
C LEU A 70 10.28 -25.73 27.81
N ASN A 71 9.17 -26.34 27.38
CA ASN A 71 8.96 -26.65 25.96
C ASN A 71 8.79 -25.38 25.10
N LEU A 72 8.12 -24.34 25.62
CA LEU A 72 8.02 -23.04 24.98
C LEU A 72 9.42 -22.44 24.77
N MET A 73 10.22 -22.38 25.83
CA MET A 73 11.56 -21.80 25.80
C MET A 73 12.50 -22.61 24.90
N ALA A 74 12.45 -23.95 24.96
CA ALA A 74 13.24 -24.82 24.10
C ALA A 74 12.89 -24.68 22.61
N ARG A 75 11.61 -24.44 22.26
CA ARG A 75 11.19 -24.13 20.88
C ARG A 75 11.71 -22.76 20.43
N LYS A 76 11.58 -21.74 21.27
CA LYS A 76 12.06 -20.37 20.97
C LYS A 76 13.57 -20.31 20.77
N MET A 77 14.36 -21.01 21.58
CA MET A 77 15.82 -21.07 21.40
C MET A 77 16.20 -21.63 20.02
N LYS A 78 15.54 -22.70 19.59
CA LYS A 78 15.85 -23.34 18.30
C LYS A 78 15.55 -22.46 17.08
N ASP A 79 14.62 -21.51 17.21
CA ASP A 79 14.29 -20.53 16.17
C ASP A 79 15.18 -19.27 16.23
N THR A 80 15.86 -19.00 17.36
CA THR A 80 16.68 -17.78 17.59
C THR A 80 18.20 -18.07 17.49
N ASP A 81 18.62 -19.33 17.54
CA ASP A 81 20.02 -19.77 17.41
C ASP A 81 20.47 -19.90 15.95
N SER A 82 20.09 -18.97 15.07
CA SER A 82 20.80 -18.86 13.80
C SER A 82 22.15 -18.18 14.08
N GLU A 83 23.25 -18.84 13.70
CA GLU A 83 24.62 -18.32 13.89
C GLU A 83 24.81 -16.89 13.33
N GLU A 84 23.91 -16.46 12.43
CA GLU A 84 23.87 -15.12 11.88
C GLU A 84 23.25 -14.08 12.82
N GLU A 85 22.20 -14.39 13.59
CA GLU A 85 21.61 -13.46 14.57
C GLU A 85 22.55 -13.21 15.76
N LEU A 86 23.27 -14.23 16.22
CA LEU A 86 24.32 -14.09 17.25
C LEU A 86 25.49 -13.23 16.76
N LYS A 87 25.90 -13.35 15.48
CA LYS A 87 26.91 -12.47 14.86
C LYS A 87 26.43 -11.04 14.73
N GLU A 88 25.16 -10.83 14.40
CA GLU A 88 24.59 -9.50 14.28
C GLU A 88 24.46 -8.82 15.65
N ALA A 89 24.03 -9.54 16.68
CA ALA A 89 24.00 -9.04 18.05
C ALA A 89 25.40 -8.68 18.54
N PHE A 90 26.39 -9.53 18.30
CA PHE A 90 27.79 -9.29 18.68
C PHE A 90 28.35 -8.01 18.05
N ARG A 91 28.03 -7.74 16.77
CA ARG A 91 28.42 -6.51 16.05
C ARG A 91 27.81 -5.22 16.61
N VAL A 92 26.72 -5.30 17.36
CA VAL A 92 26.13 -4.12 18.01
C VAL A 92 26.98 -3.67 19.21
N PHE A 93 27.65 -4.62 19.86
CA PHE A 93 28.52 -4.37 21.01
C PHE A 93 29.96 -4.07 20.60
N ASP A 94 30.53 -4.86 19.68
CA ASP A 94 31.89 -4.70 19.14
C ASP A 94 31.95 -3.51 18.16
N LYS A 95 32.29 -2.33 18.67
CA LYS A 95 32.25 -1.07 17.92
C LYS A 95 33.45 -0.89 17.02
N ASP A 96 34.59 -1.42 17.44
CA ASP A 96 35.85 -1.32 16.71
C ASP A 96 36.10 -2.54 15.78
N GLN A 97 35.19 -3.52 15.80
CA GLN A 97 35.20 -4.75 15.00
C GLN A 97 36.43 -5.61 15.25
N ASN A 98 36.93 -5.58 16.49
CA ASN A 98 38.14 -6.31 16.87
C ASN A 98 37.86 -7.79 17.22
N GLY A 99 36.58 -8.20 17.30
CA GLY A 99 36.16 -9.55 17.63
C GLY A 99 35.99 -9.82 19.13
N PHE A 100 36.11 -8.80 19.97
CA PHE A 100 36.01 -8.82 21.43
C PHE A 100 35.12 -7.67 21.91
N ILE A 101 34.43 -7.86 23.04
CA ILE A 101 33.65 -6.79 23.68
C ILE A 101 34.39 -6.36 24.93
N SER A 102 34.87 -5.12 24.94
CA SER A 102 35.52 -4.52 26.11
C SER A 102 34.52 -3.95 27.12
N ALA A 103 34.97 -3.72 28.36
CA ALA A 103 34.17 -3.06 29.40
C ALA A 103 33.62 -1.69 28.99
N ALA A 104 34.44 -0.94 28.24
CA ALA A 104 34.06 0.35 27.73
C ALA A 104 32.93 0.26 26.69
N GLU A 105 32.95 -0.75 25.84
CA GLU A 105 31.94 -0.97 24.80
C GLU A 105 30.63 -1.47 25.39
N LEU A 106 30.70 -2.43 26.32
CA LEU A 106 29.53 -2.91 27.05
C LEU A 106 28.83 -1.76 27.80
N ARG A 107 29.60 -0.95 28.53
CA ARG A 107 29.07 0.24 29.24
C ARG A 107 28.45 1.25 28.29
N HIS A 108 29.10 1.50 27.15
CA HIS A 108 28.62 2.46 26.16
C HIS A 108 27.29 2.03 25.56
N VAL A 109 27.13 0.74 25.24
CA VAL A 109 25.86 0.21 24.72
C VAL A 109 24.76 0.25 25.78
N MET A 110 25.04 -0.18 27.02
CA MET A 110 24.05 -0.15 28.11
C MET A 110 23.60 1.27 28.45
N THR A 111 24.52 2.23 28.47
CA THR A 111 24.20 3.65 28.68
C THR A 111 23.30 4.21 27.56
N ASN A 112 23.55 3.81 26.31
CA ASN A 112 22.72 4.22 25.17
C ASN A 112 21.32 3.55 25.17
N LEU A 113 21.18 2.41 25.86
CA LEU A 113 19.91 1.70 26.05
C LEU A 113 19.07 2.24 27.22
N GLY A 114 19.58 3.24 27.94
CA GLY A 114 18.84 3.95 28.99
C GLY A 114 19.08 3.44 30.41
N GLU A 115 19.92 2.43 30.60
CA GLU A 115 20.34 1.93 31.91
C GLU A 115 21.74 2.44 32.24
N LYS A 116 21.90 3.01 33.44
CA LYS A 116 23.18 3.51 33.94
C LYS A 116 23.76 2.49 34.91
N LEU A 117 24.52 1.55 34.39
CA LEU A 117 25.29 0.62 35.20
C LEU A 117 26.52 1.33 35.79
N THR A 118 26.87 1.02 37.04
CA THR A 118 28.12 1.51 37.64
C THR A 118 29.32 0.72 37.11
N GLU A 119 30.54 1.24 37.32
CA GLU A 119 31.76 0.55 36.86
C GLU A 119 31.89 -0.83 37.51
N GLU A 120 31.50 -0.95 38.77
CA GLU A 120 31.51 -2.20 39.51
C GLU A 120 30.52 -3.23 38.96
N GLU A 121 29.36 -2.79 38.46
CA GLU A 121 28.35 -3.69 37.86
C GLU A 121 28.81 -4.20 36.49
N VAL A 122 29.45 -3.33 35.69
CA VAL A 122 29.99 -3.71 34.37
C VAL A 122 31.17 -4.66 34.52
N ASP A 123 32.05 -4.40 35.48
CA ASP A 123 33.21 -5.26 35.76
C ASP A 123 32.78 -6.64 36.29
N GLU A 124 31.70 -6.69 37.08
CA GLU A 124 31.10 -7.96 37.51
C GLU A 124 30.55 -8.76 36.33
N MET A 125 29.83 -8.11 35.42
CA MET A 125 29.24 -8.74 34.24
C MET A 125 30.30 -9.31 33.30
N ILE A 126 31.44 -8.63 33.16
CA ILE A 126 32.56 -9.13 32.35
C ILE A 126 33.22 -10.30 33.05
N ARG A 127 33.43 -10.22 34.37
CA ARG A 127 34.05 -11.29 35.15
C ARG A 127 33.26 -12.59 35.13
N GLU A 128 31.93 -12.52 35.03
CA GLU A 128 31.08 -13.72 34.89
C GLU A 128 31.13 -14.32 33.48
N ALA A 129 31.40 -13.49 32.47
CA ALA A 129 31.42 -13.86 31.06
C ALA A 129 32.79 -14.33 30.56
N ASP A 130 33.85 -13.71 31.06
CA ASP A 130 35.25 -13.87 30.68
C ASP A 130 35.83 -15.15 31.29
N VAL A 131 35.99 -16.18 30.46
CA VAL A 131 36.39 -17.52 30.90
C VAL A 131 37.91 -17.64 30.89
N ASP A 132 38.57 -16.97 29.97
CA ASP A 132 40.03 -16.99 29.83
C ASP A 132 40.75 -15.92 30.67
N GLY A 133 40.01 -14.98 31.24
CA GLY A 133 40.47 -13.97 32.18
C GLY A 133 41.20 -12.81 31.50
N ASP A 134 40.97 -12.57 30.22
CA ASP A 134 41.64 -11.53 29.43
C ASP A 134 41.03 -10.12 29.61
N GLY A 135 39.94 -10.02 30.39
CA GLY A 135 39.21 -8.80 30.69
C GLY A 135 38.29 -8.33 29.56
N GLN A 136 38.05 -9.16 28.56
CA GLN A 136 37.19 -8.92 27.40
C GLN A 136 36.32 -10.15 27.14
N ILE A 137 35.27 -10.01 26.33
CA ILE A 137 34.38 -11.12 25.98
C ILE A 137 34.57 -11.44 24.51
N ASN A 138 35.11 -12.61 24.18
CA ASN A 138 35.25 -13.05 22.79
C ASN A 138 33.95 -13.65 22.23
N TYR A 139 33.92 -13.96 20.92
CA TYR A 139 32.74 -14.48 20.24
C TYR A 139 32.25 -15.83 20.82
N ASP A 140 33.17 -16.74 21.16
CA ASP A 140 32.83 -18.04 21.74
C ASP A 140 32.35 -17.89 23.19
N GLU A 141 32.89 -16.95 23.95
CA GLU A 141 32.45 -16.63 25.32
C GLU A 141 31.09 -15.93 25.33
N SER A 142 30.83 -15.04 24.36
CA SER A 142 29.54 -14.35 24.19
C SER A 142 28.37 -15.30 23.99
N SER A 143 28.61 -16.51 23.47
CA SER A 143 27.57 -17.54 23.35
C SER A 143 27.13 -18.10 24.70
N ARG A 144 27.98 -18.03 25.73
CA ARG A 144 27.65 -18.35 27.13
C ARG A 144 26.99 -17.17 27.84
N VAL A 145 27.42 -15.95 27.51
CA VAL A 145 26.77 -14.71 27.95
C VAL A 145 25.32 -14.63 27.48
N HIS A 146 25.03 -15.11 26.26
CA HIS A 146 23.67 -15.20 25.73
C HIS A 146 22.70 -15.97 26.64
N LEU A 147 23.19 -16.93 27.45
CA LEU A 147 22.39 -17.70 28.42
C LEU A 147 22.11 -16.91 29.71
N VAL A 148 23.13 -16.27 30.30
CA VAL A 148 22.97 -15.43 31.50
C VAL A 148 22.06 -14.24 31.24
N PHE A 149 22.12 -13.69 30.02
CA PHE A 149 21.24 -12.60 29.62
C PHE A 149 19.90 -13.12 29.12
N SER A 150 19.70 -14.42 28.87
CA SER A 150 18.56 -14.99 28.14
C SER A 150 17.18 -14.57 28.66
N PRO A 151 16.89 -14.43 29.98
CA PRO A 151 15.58 -13.93 30.42
C PRO A 151 15.36 -12.45 30.09
N LEU A 152 16.42 -11.64 30.20
CA LEU A 152 16.41 -10.22 29.85
C LEU A 152 16.49 -10.02 28.33
N LEU A 153 17.32 -10.78 27.63
CA LEU A 153 17.50 -10.76 26.18
C LEU A 153 16.29 -11.34 25.46
N LEU A 154 15.59 -12.36 25.98
CA LEU A 154 14.27 -12.75 25.42
C LEU A 154 13.23 -11.63 25.58
N LEU A 155 13.40 -10.73 26.55
CA LEU A 155 12.59 -9.50 26.69
C LEU A 155 13.12 -8.31 25.87
N LEU A 156 14.38 -8.34 25.44
CA LEU A 156 14.98 -7.38 24.51
C LEU A 156 14.86 -7.81 23.02
N VAL A 157 14.72 -9.11 22.76
CA VAL A 157 14.70 -9.83 21.48
C VAL A 157 13.33 -10.52 21.23
N GLN A 158 12.33 -10.34 22.10
CA GLN A 158 11.00 -10.07 21.53
C GLN A 158 11.14 -8.80 20.70
N PRO A 159 10.54 -8.67 19.50
CA PRO A 159 10.67 -7.47 18.69
C PRO A 159 10.33 -6.25 19.53
N ARG A 160 11.36 -5.55 20.02
CA ARG A 160 11.22 -4.34 20.81
C ARG A 160 10.65 -3.29 19.88
N ARG A 161 9.32 -3.17 19.88
CA ARG A 161 8.69 -1.86 20.01
C ARG A 161 9.20 -1.28 21.33
N SER A 162 10.34 -0.59 21.28
CA SER A 162 10.85 0.23 22.38
C SER A 162 10.64 1.71 22.09
N PRO A 163 10.42 2.53 23.14
CA PRO A 163 9.94 3.90 23.05
C PRO A 163 11.06 4.83 22.59
N ARG A 164 10.76 5.79 21.70
CA ARG A 164 11.71 6.84 21.32
C ARG A 164 11.07 8.22 21.35
N LEU A 165 11.64 9.11 22.17
CA LEU A 165 11.68 10.56 21.91
C LEU A 165 12.70 10.87 20.79
N PRO A 166 12.64 12.04 20.17
CA PRO A 166 12.35 12.20 18.74
C PRO A 166 13.61 12.12 17.89
N THR A 167 13.68 11.12 17.02
CA THR A 167 14.53 11.15 15.82
C THR A 167 13.80 10.46 14.68
N LEU A 168 13.70 11.15 13.55
CA LEU A 168 13.08 10.69 12.31
C LEU A 168 13.61 9.30 11.95
N ARG A 169 12.77 8.27 12.10
CA ARG A 169 12.98 6.98 11.44
C ARG A 169 11.64 6.46 10.93
N ALA A 170 11.28 6.90 9.73
CA ALA A 170 10.34 6.18 8.88
C ALA A 170 11.03 4.86 8.47
N GLY A 171 10.73 3.77 9.17
CA GLY A 171 11.32 2.48 8.84
C GLY A 171 10.96 1.43 9.89
N GLY A 172 10.08 0.51 9.52
CA GLY A 172 9.65 -0.61 10.36
C GLY A 172 8.18 -0.97 10.12
N GLY A 173 7.25 -0.09 10.51
CA GLY A 173 5.80 -0.30 10.30
C GLY A 173 5.33 -0.18 8.85
N ALA A 174 6.11 0.52 8.02
CA ALA A 174 5.78 0.69 6.60
C ALA A 174 5.70 -0.64 5.85
N VAL A 175 6.53 -1.64 6.20
CA VAL A 175 6.63 -2.90 5.44
C VAL A 175 5.39 -3.79 5.61
N ASN A 176 4.74 -3.74 6.79
CA ASN A 176 3.51 -4.50 7.04
C ASN A 176 2.24 -3.75 6.57
N GLY A 177 2.25 -2.41 6.58
CA GLY A 177 1.22 -1.59 5.93
C GLY A 177 1.33 -1.55 4.40
N LEU A 178 2.51 -1.90 3.85
CA LEU A 178 2.80 -1.94 2.41
C LEU A 178 2.02 -3.05 1.70
N GLY A 179 1.62 -4.12 2.39
CA GLY A 179 0.70 -5.15 1.88
C GLY A 179 -0.64 -4.58 1.37
N LEU A 180 -1.08 -3.44 1.91
CA LEU A 180 -2.33 -2.79 1.52
C LEU A 180 -2.17 -1.61 0.55
N LEU A 181 -0.99 -1.01 0.50
CA LEU A 181 -0.54 -0.14 -0.60
C LEU A 181 -0.33 -0.96 -1.89
N LEU A 182 -0.15 -2.28 -1.79
CA LEU A 182 -0.13 -3.25 -2.91
C LEU A 182 -1.50 -3.60 -3.50
N LEU A 183 -2.57 -2.93 -3.08
CA LEU A 183 -3.82 -2.89 -3.82
C LEU A 183 -3.96 -1.53 -4.53
N PRO A 184 -3.08 -1.16 -5.48
CA PRO A 184 -3.31 0.01 -6.29
C PRO A 184 -4.57 -0.25 -7.12
N THR A 185 -5.57 0.61 -6.99
CA THR A 185 -6.65 0.67 -7.97
C THR A 185 -6.15 1.26 -9.30
N SER A 186 -4.93 1.83 -9.33
CA SER A 186 -4.15 2.13 -10.54
C SER A 186 -2.62 2.11 -10.30
N ASN A 187 -1.90 1.55 -11.28
CA ASN A 187 -0.43 1.40 -11.28
C ASN A 187 0.35 2.73 -11.14
N CYS A 188 -0.27 3.88 -11.41
CA CYS A 188 0.37 5.19 -11.24
C CYS A 188 0.60 5.53 -9.76
N ASP A 189 -0.32 5.16 -8.87
CA ASP A 189 -0.18 5.41 -7.43
C ASP A 189 0.93 4.55 -6.83
N ALA A 190 1.14 3.34 -7.36
CA ALA A 190 2.25 2.47 -6.98
C ALA A 190 3.62 3.01 -7.44
N PHE A 191 3.71 3.58 -8.65
CA PHE A 191 4.93 4.20 -9.17
C PHE A 191 5.30 5.51 -8.46
N VAL A 192 4.31 6.29 -8.03
CA VAL A 192 4.55 7.52 -7.26
C VAL A 192 4.92 7.17 -5.81
N GLY A 193 4.23 6.20 -5.22
CA GLY A 193 4.60 5.63 -3.93
C GLY A 193 6.03 5.08 -3.93
N SER A 194 6.46 4.45 -5.03
CA SER A 194 7.83 4.04 -5.23
C SER A 194 8.77 5.27 -5.31
N ILE A 195 8.57 6.25 -6.20
CA ILE A 195 9.49 7.41 -6.26
C ILE A 195 9.61 8.19 -4.93
N ILE A 196 8.51 8.36 -4.20
CA ILE A 196 8.49 9.06 -2.89
C ILE A 196 9.29 8.26 -1.85
N LEU A 197 9.12 6.94 -1.81
CA LEU A 197 9.84 6.09 -0.87
C LEU A 197 11.35 6.00 -1.24
N ALA A 198 11.73 6.21 -2.50
CA ALA A 198 13.14 6.32 -2.91
C ALA A 198 13.82 7.60 -2.36
N GLN A 199 13.07 8.70 -2.24
CA GLN A 199 13.56 9.95 -1.65
C GLN A 199 13.64 9.89 -0.12
N ILE A 200 12.76 9.10 0.52
CA ILE A 200 12.69 8.98 1.98
C ILE A 200 13.74 8.00 2.52
N VAL A 201 14.06 6.92 1.79
CA VAL A 201 14.94 5.85 2.28
C VAL A 201 16.42 6.07 1.97
N ASP A 202 16.79 7.11 1.21
CA ASP A 202 18.20 7.51 1.06
C ASP A 202 18.86 7.95 2.40
N TYR A 203 18.08 7.96 3.50
CA TYR A 203 18.51 8.28 4.86
C TYR A 203 18.55 7.10 5.85
N GLY A 204 18.25 5.86 5.42
CA GLY A 204 18.11 4.71 6.34
C GLY A 204 19.04 3.54 6.06
N ASP A 205 19.94 3.27 7.00
CA ASP A 205 21.00 2.23 7.00
C ASP A 205 20.48 0.78 7.12
N GLY A 206 19.53 0.39 6.26
CA GLY A 206 19.25 -1.02 5.94
C GLY A 206 20.14 -1.45 4.78
N SER A 207 20.44 -2.76 4.65
CA SER A 207 21.31 -3.31 3.61
C SER A 207 20.89 -2.80 2.22
N ARG A 208 21.55 -1.73 1.76
CA ARG A 208 21.21 -0.94 0.56
C ARG A 208 20.89 -1.81 -0.65
N LEU A 209 21.51 -2.99 -0.73
CA LEU A 209 21.35 -3.96 -1.80
C LEU A 209 19.95 -4.61 -1.86
N GLU A 210 19.37 -5.06 -0.75
CA GLU A 210 18.07 -5.74 -0.74
C GLU A 210 16.94 -4.75 -1.04
N LEU A 211 17.06 -3.54 -0.49
CA LEU A 211 16.13 -2.47 -0.81
C LEU A 211 16.20 -2.11 -2.29
N THR A 212 17.41 -1.90 -2.84
CA THR A 212 17.62 -1.59 -4.27
C THR A 212 17.09 -2.70 -5.20
N ARG A 213 17.15 -3.96 -4.78
CA ARG A 213 16.55 -5.07 -5.54
C ARG A 213 15.02 -4.99 -5.55
N PHE A 214 14.42 -4.78 -4.39
CA PHE A 214 12.96 -4.59 -4.28
C PHE A 214 12.48 -3.42 -5.15
N TRP A 215 13.22 -2.31 -5.13
CA TRP A 215 13.00 -1.14 -5.98
C TRP A 215 12.99 -1.48 -7.47
N LEU A 216 14.07 -2.10 -7.95
CA LEU A 216 14.23 -2.45 -9.35
C LEU A 216 13.11 -3.39 -9.82
N CYS A 217 12.70 -4.33 -8.97
CA CYS A 217 11.59 -5.23 -9.23
C CYS A 217 10.25 -4.48 -9.35
N MET A 218 9.98 -3.54 -8.44
CA MET A 218 8.75 -2.75 -8.47
C MET A 218 8.66 -1.85 -9.69
N ASP A 219 9.75 -1.15 -10.03
CA ASP A 219 9.78 -0.29 -11.21
C ASP A 219 9.63 -1.11 -12.51
N SER A 220 10.26 -2.28 -12.57
CA SER A 220 10.12 -3.20 -13.71
C SER A 220 8.69 -3.72 -13.87
N HIS A 221 8.03 -4.04 -12.75
CA HIS A 221 6.63 -4.46 -12.74
C HIS A 221 5.70 -3.33 -13.22
N ASN A 222 5.84 -2.13 -12.65
CA ASN A 222 5.03 -0.96 -13.01
C ASN A 222 5.23 -0.55 -14.48
N LEU A 223 6.46 -0.63 -14.99
CA LEU A 223 6.76 -0.39 -16.40
C LEU A 223 6.01 -1.39 -17.29
N GLY A 224 6.10 -2.69 -17.00
CA GLY A 224 5.40 -3.72 -17.75
C GLY A 224 3.87 -3.54 -17.74
N ALA A 225 3.30 -3.25 -16.57
CA ALA A 225 1.87 -3.01 -16.39
C ALA A 225 1.40 -1.79 -17.20
N SER A 226 2.16 -0.67 -17.17
CA SER A 226 1.81 0.55 -17.92
C SER A 226 1.79 0.34 -19.43
N ILE A 227 2.71 -0.46 -19.98
CA ILE A 227 2.77 -0.78 -21.40
C ILE A 227 1.54 -1.62 -21.80
N ALA A 228 1.21 -2.63 -21.00
CA ALA A 228 0.07 -3.51 -21.26
C ALA A 228 -1.27 -2.77 -21.19
N GLU A 229 -1.44 -1.88 -20.20
CA GLU A 229 -2.65 -1.09 -20.00
C GLU A 229 -2.88 -0.11 -21.16
N VAL A 230 -1.84 0.64 -21.55
CA VAL A 230 -1.90 1.56 -22.70
C VAL A 230 -2.20 0.81 -24.00
N ALA A 231 -1.60 -0.36 -24.21
CA ALA A 231 -1.87 -1.19 -25.38
C ALA A 231 -3.32 -1.70 -25.39
N ASN A 232 -3.85 -2.14 -24.24
CA ASN A 232 -5.22 -2.58 -24.10
C ASN A 232 -6.22 -1.45 -24.42
N ASP A 233 -6.01 -0.26 -23.87
CA ASP A 233 -6.88 0.90 -24.14
C ASP A 233 -6.85 1.31 -25.61
N ALA A 234 -5.69 1.23 -26.25
CA ALA A 234 -5.55 1.50 -27.68
C ALA A 234 -6.33 0.47 -28.53
N ILE A 235 -6.18 -0.83 -28.23
CA ILE A 235 -6.90 -1.92 -28.92
C ILE A 235 -8.41 -1.76 -28.75
N VAL A 236 -8.87 -1.45 -27.54
CA VAL A 236 -10.29 -1.24 -27.23
C VAL A 236 -10.87 -0.05 -28.00
N ALA A 237 -10.10 1.03 -28.12
CA ALA A 237 -10.51 2.21 -28.88
C ALA A 237 -10.63 1.93 -30.39
N GLU A 238 -9.68 1.17 -30.96
CA GLU A 238 -9.69 0.79 -32.37
C GLU A 238 -10.80 -0.21 -32.70
N ALA A 239 -10.97 -1.24 -31.86
CA ALA A 239 -12.03 -2.23 -32.02
C ALA A 239 -13.43 -1.61 -31.84
N GLY A 240 -13.58 -0.65 -30.92
CA GLY A 240 -14.86 -0.01 -30.59
C GLY A 240 -15.43 0.89 -31.69
N LYS A 241 -14.66 1.20 -32.74
CA LYS A 241 -15.07 2.07 -33.85
C LYS A 241 -15.33 1.36 -35.17
N GLN A 242 -15.10 0.05 -35.25
CA GLN A 242 -15.27 -0.65 -36.52
C GLN A 242 -16.74 -0.70 -36.92
N PRO A 243 -17.08 -0.34 -38.18
CA PRO A 243 -18.41 -0.55 -38.70
C PRO A 243 -18.64 -2.07 -38.79
N THR A 244 -19.57 -2.60 -37.99
CA THR A 244 -19.97 -4.01 -38.10
C THR A 244 -20.39 -4.29 -39.54
N SER A 245 -19.73 -5.26 -40.19
CA SER A 245 -19.91 -5.59 -41.62
C SER A 245 -21.29 -6.19 -41.98
N SER A 246 -22.28 -6.07 -41.10
CA SER A 246 -23.66 -6.54 -41.32
C SER A 246 -24.60 -5.34 -41.46
N LYS A 247 -25.28 -5.25 -42.60
CA LYS A 247 -26.27 -4.18 -42.91
C LYS A 247 -27.49 -4.15 -41.97
N ASN A 248 -27.59 -5.05 -40.98
CA ASN A 248 -28.73 -5.18 -40.07
C ASN A 248 -28.40 -5.14 -38.57
N SER A 249 -27.12 -5.00 -38.18
CA SER A 249 -26.76 -4.77 -36.77
C SER A 249 -26.64 -3.27 -36.52
N ARG A 250 -27.44 -2.75 -35.59
CA ARG A 250 -27.35 -1.36 -35.09
C ARG A 250 -25.88 -1.00 -34.92
N ALA A 251 -25.45 0.14 -35.49
CA ALA A 251 -24.12 0.69 -35.26
C ALA A 251 -23.82 0.61 -33.75
N SER A 252 -22.87 -0.24 -33.35
CA SER A 252 -22.44 -0.28 -31.95
C SER A 252 -22.01 1.13 -31.60
N SER A 253 -22.66 1.71 -30.59
CA SER A 253 -22.36 3.09 -30.23
C SER A 253 -20.92 3.15 -29.75
N SER A 254 -20.11 4.03 -30.34
CA SER A 254 -18.74 4.30 -29.89
C SER A 254 -18.77 4.56 -28.37
N GLY A 255 -18.20 3.63 -27.59
CA GLY A 255 -18.22 3.64 -26.13
C GLY A 255 -18.99 2.50 -25.44
N GLU A 256 -19.65 1.58 -26.15
CA GLU A 256 -20.17 0.32 -25.54
C GLU A 256 -19.03 -0.62 -25.11
N LEU A 257 -18.06 -0.84 -25.99
CA LEU A 257 -16.91 -1.70 -25.71
C LEU A 257 -16.04 -1.14 -24.57
N GLN A 258 -15.79 0.17 -24.57
CA GLN A 258 -15.06 0.84 -23.49
C GLN A 258 -15.78 0.66 -22.13
N ALA A 259 -17.08 0.91 -22.07
CA ALA A 259 -17.84 0.70 -20.83
C ALA A 259 -17.81 -0.77 -20.36
N PHE A 260 -17.85 -1.73 -21.29
CA PHE A 260 -17.75 -3.16 -20.97
C PHE A 260 -16.38 -3.52 -20.35
N VAL A 261 -15.28 -3.00 -20.90
CA VAL A 261 -13.93 -3.24 -20.38
C VAL A 261 -13.81 -2.71 -18.95
N TRP A 262 -14.39 -1.55 -18.65
CA TRP A 262 -14.41 -0.99 -17.31
C TRP A 262 -15.24 -1.81 -16.32
N VAL A 263 -16.37 -2.36 -16.76
CA VAL A 263 -17.17 -3.32 -15.97
C VAL A 263 -16.36 -4.58 -15.68
N ALA A 264 -15.66 -5.14 -16.67
CA ALA A 264 -14.82 -6.31 -16.50
C ALA A 264 -13.63 -6.04 -15.56
N SER A 265 -12.97 -4.89 -15.71
CA SER A 265 -11.89 -4.43 -14.82
C SER A 265 -12.38 -4.28 -13.37
N SER A 266 -13.56 -3.69 -13.16
CA SER A 266 -14.16 -3.56 -11.83
C SER A 266 -14.45 -4.92 -11.19
N ALA A 267 -14.95 -5.89 -11.96
CA ALA A 267 -15.17 -7.25 -11.47
C ALA A 267 -13.85 -7.94 -11.09
N GLY A 268 -12.79 -7.75 -11.89
CA GLY A 268 -11.43 -8.19 -11.55
C GLY A 268 -10.91 -7.51 -10.28
N GLY A 269 -11.15 -6.21 -10.12
CA GLY A 269 -10.79 -5.43 -8.93
C GLY A 269 -11.49 -5.91 -7.67
N ILE A 270 -12.78 -6.27 -7.73
CA ILE A 270 -13.51 -6.89 -6.61
C ILE A 270 -12.84 -8.19 -6.19
N LEU A 271 -12.59 -9.09 -7.14
CA LEU A 271 -11.96 -10.39 -6.87
C LEU A 271 -10.54 -10.21 -6.32
N GLY A 272 -9.75 -9.32 -6.92
CA GLY A 272 -8.38 -9.03 -6.50
C GLY A 272 -8.30 -8.46 -5.09
N ASN A 273 -9.14 -7.46 -4.76
CA ASN A 273 -9.16 -6.87 -3.41
C ASN A 273 -9.68 -7.86 -2.36
N LEU A 274 -10.67 -8.69 -2.69
CA LEU A 274 -11.19 -9.70 -1.77
C LEU A 274 -10.16 -10.78 -1.47
N LEU A 275 -9.53 -11.33 -2.52
CA LEU A 275 -8.48 -12.36 -2.38
C LEU A 275 -7.23 -11.80 -1.72
N GLY A 276 -6.84 -10.57 -2.06
CA GLY A 276 -5.71 -9.87 -1.44
C GLY A 276 -5.95 -9.61 0.05
N GLY A 277 -7.13 -9.11 0.42
CA GLY A 277 -7.51 -8.88 1.81
C GLY A 277 -7.51 -10.15 2.65
N ILE A 278 -8.10 -11.25 2.15
CA ILE A 278 -8.05 -12.56 2.83
C ILE A 278 -6.62 -13.12 2.88
N GLY A 279 -5.85 -12.88 1.82
CA GLY A 279 -4.52 -13.46 1.67
C GLY A 279 -3.48 -12.90 2.63
N ILE A 280 -3.60 -11.63 3.01
CA ILE A 280 -2.63 -10.94 3.89
C ILE A 280 -2.53 -11.57 5.27
N ASP A 281 -3.64 -12.05 5.83
CA ASP A 281 -3.66 -12.64 7.17
C ASP A 281 -3.36 -14.15 7.15
N ARG A 282 -3.39 -14.78 5.97
CA ARG A 282 -3.36 -16.24 5.78
C ARG A 282 -2.06 -16.76 5.17
N PHE A 283 -1.39 -15.94 4.37
CA PHE A 283 -0.23 -16.35 3.57
C PHE A 283 0.95 -15.42 3.79
N SER A 284 2.15 -15.98 3.70
CA SER A 284 3.37 -15.17 3.72
C SER A 284 3.48 -14.31 2.45
N PRO A 285 4.19 -13.17 2.50
CA PRO A 285 4.39 -12.33 1.31
C PRO A 285 5.01 -13.10 0.12
N GLN A 286 5.91 -14.05 0.38
CA GLN A 286 6.55 -14.87 -0.66
C GLN A 286 5.54 -15.75 -1.40
N GLU A 287 4.63 -16.39 -0.68
CA GLU A 287 3.54 -17.19 -1.27
C GLU A 287 2.58 -16.32 -2.08
N MET A 288 2.27 -15.11 -1.58
CA MET A 288 1.46 -14.14 -2.32
C MET A 288 2.13 -13.73 -3.64
N PHE A 289 3.42 -13.39 -3.62
CA PHE A 289 4.17 -13.06 -4.85
C PHE A 289 4.19 -14.22 -5.84
N LEU A 290 4.37 -15.47 -5.36
CA LEU A 290 4.32 -16.65 -6.20
C LEU A 290 2.93 -16.82 -6.86
N PHE A 291 1.86 -16.66 -6.07
CA PHE A 291 0.50 -16.76 -6.56
C PHE A 291 0.18 -15.70 -7.63
N PHE A 292 0.52 -14.42 -7.39
CA PHE A 292 0.37 -13.37 -8.38
C PHE A 292 1.23 -13.60 -9.63
N GLY A 293 2.45 -14.13 -9.46
CA GLY A 293 3.31 -14.52 -10.57
C GLY A 293 2.67 -15.61 -11.45
N LEU A 294 2.05 -16.62 -10.85
CA LEU A 294 1.31 -17.68 -11.56
C LEU A 294 0.09 -17.13 -12.31
N LEU A 295 -0.65 -16.20 -11.70
CA LEU A 295 -1.77 -15.52 -12.36
C LEU A 295 -1.31 -14.73 -13.60
N LEU A 296 -0.21 -13.99 -13.49
CA LEU A 296 0.38 -13.25 -14.62
C LEU A 296 0.91 -14.19 -15.70
N LEU A 297 1.50 -15.33 -15.32
CA LEU A 297 1.92 -16.36 -16.28
C LEU A 297 0.72 -16.95 -17.03
N LEU A 298 -0.38 -17.24 -16.33
CA LEU A 298 -1.62 -17.67 -16.95
C LEU A 298 -2.18 -16.62 -17.91
N GLN A 299 -2.21 -15.35 -17.51
CA GLN A 299 -2.63 -14.24 -18.37
C GLN A 299 -1.76 -14.14 -19.63
N PHE A 300 -0.44 -14.27 -19.48
CA PHE A 300 0.50 -14.27 -20.60
C PHE A 300 0.22 -15.44 -21.58
N LEU A 301 0.05 -16.66 -21.06
CA LEU A 301 -0.27 -17.83 -21.87
C LEU A 301 -1.60 -17.68 -22.61
N LEU A 302 -2.64 -17.18 -21.94
CA LEU A 302 -3.94 -16.90 -22.55
C LEU A 302 -3.80 -15.85 -23.67
N THR A 303 -3.01 -14.80 -23.45
CA THR A 303 -2.77 -13.75 -24.44
C THR A 303 -2.08 -14.30 -25.70
N ILE A 304 -1.12 -15.21 -25.56
CA ILE A 304 -0.45 -15.88 -26.70
C ILE A 304 -1.43 -16.71 -27.53
N ILE A 305 -2.43 -17.33 -26.89
CA ILE A 305 -3.43 -18.17 -27.57
C ILE A 305 -4.39 -17.32 -28.41
N VAL A 306 -4.64 -16.07 -28.03
CA VAL A 306 -5.53 -15.16 -28.75
C VAL A 306 -4.89 -14.70 -30.05
N ARG A 307 -5.38 -15.22 -31.18
CA ARG A 307 -4.93 -14.77 -32.51
C ARG A 307 -5.36 -13.33 -32.78
N GLU A 308 -4.42 -12.46 -33.15
CA GLU A 308 -4.67 -11.06 -33.55
C GLU A 308 -5.72 -10.92 -34.66
N ARG A 309 -5.78 -11.90 -35.57
CA ARG A 309 -6.78 -11.92 -36.67
C ARG A 309 -8.22 -11.93 -36.17
N SER A 310 -8.47 -12.37 -34.94
CA SER A 310 -9.81 -12.39 -34.35
C SER A 310 -10.33 -10.99 -34.00
N LEU A 311 -9.43 -10.02 -33.81
CA LEU A 311 -9.75 -8.64 -33.41
C LEU A 311 -10.15 -7.76 -34.60
N ASN A 312 -10.04 -8.28 -35.84
CA ASN A 312 -10.30 -7.55 -37.10
C ASN A 312 -9.61 -6.19 -37.20
N LEU A 313 -8.52 -5.95 -36.44
CA LEU A 313 -7.84 -4.66 -36.41
C LEU A 313 -7.41 -4.23 -37.83
N PRO A 314 -7.41 -2.92 -38.13
CA PRO A 314 -6.99 -2.43 -39.44
C PRO A 314 -5.59 -2.97 -39.74
N GLN A 315 -5.47 -3.79 -40.79
CA GLN A 315 -4.15 -4.23 -41.23
C GLN A 315 -3.39 -3.00 -41.70
N SER A 316 -2.45 -2.52 -40.89
CA SER A 316 -1.51 -1.52 -41.35
C SER A 316 -0.74 -2.14 -42.51
N SER A 317 -0.96 -1.64 -43.72
CA SER A 317 -0.10 -1.98 -44.83
C SER A 317 1.34 -1.68 -44.40
N THR A 318 2.19 -2.67 -44.61
CA THR A 318 3.59 -2.78 -44.23
C THR A 318 4.31 -1.41 -44.20
N SER A 319 4.97 -1.09 -43.08
CA SER A 319 5.88 0.06 -42.95
C SER A 319 5.26 1.47 -42.92
N ALA A 320 4.15 1.70 -42.21
CA ALA A 320 3.94 3.03 -41.62
C ALA A 320 4.91 3.17 -40.43
N GLY A 321 6.15 3.61 -40.68
CA GLY A 321 7.14 3.76 -39.61
C GLY A 321 6.62 4.66 -38.47
N ILE A 322 7.13 4.46 -37.24
CA ILE A 322 6.78 5.22 -36.03
C ILE A 322 6.68 6.73 -36.30
N LYS A 323 7.57 7.26 -37.15
CA LYS A 323 7.58 8.66 -37.60
C LYS A 323 6.26 9.12 -38.27
N LYS A 324 5.62 8.25 -39.06
CA LYS A 324 4.34 8.53 -39.74
C LYS A 324 3.19 8.53 -38.75
N GLN A 325 3.15 7.58 -37.81
CA GLN A 325 2.15 7.55 -36.73
C GLN A 325 2.28 8.76 -35.80
N LEU A 326 3.51 9.12 -35.41
CA LEU A 326 3.78 10.35 -34.64
C LEU A 326 3.37 11.61 -35.40
N SER A 327 3.63 11.68 -36.71
CA SER A 327 3.19 12.80 -37.55
C SER A 327 1.66 12.91 -37.58
N GLN A 328 0.95 11.79 -37.75
CA GLN A 328 -0.51 11.75 -37.71
C GLN A 328 -1.05 12.18 -36.34
N LEU A 329 -0.50 11.65 -35.24
CA LEU A 329 -0.85 12.07 -33.89
C LEU A 329 -0.65 13.57 -33.69
N PHE A 330 0.47 14.13 -34.14
CA PHE A 330 0.75 15.56 -34.03
C PHE A 330 -0.25 16.42 -34.81
N VAL A 331 -0.68 15.96 -35.99
CA VAL A 331 -1.75 16.62 -36.76
C VAL A 331 -3.08 16.60 -36.02
N VAL A 332 -3.41 15.49 -35.34
CA VAL A 332 -4.62 15.38 -34.52
C VAL A 332 -4.56 16.29 -33.30
N LEU A 333 -3.41 16.33 -32.61
CA LEU A 333 -3.18 17.20 -31.45
C LEU A 333 -3.17 18.70 -31.80
N LYS A 334 -3.02 19.08 -33.06
CA LYS A 334 -3.21 20.47 -33.49
C LYS A 334 -4.67 20.93 -33.49
N ARG A 335 -5.64 20.02 -33.39
CA ARG A 335 -7.05 20.40 -33.31
C ARG A 335 -7.33 21.01 -31.92
N PRO A 336 -7.81 22.27 -31.85
CA PRO A 336 -8.02 22.97 -30.58
C PRO A 336 -8.98 22.21 -29.65
N GLU A 337 -10.03 21.61 -30.21
CA GLU A 337 -11.02 20.81 -29.47
C GLU A 337 -10.38 19.63 -28.71
N ILE A 338 -9.38 18.97 -29.30
CA ILE A 338 -8.73 17.80 -28.72
C ILE A 338 -7.68 18.25 -27.70
N VAL A 339 -6.78 19.16 -28.07
CA VAL A 339 -5.71 19.60 -27.16
C VAL A 339 -6.26 20.30 -25.92
N TYR A 340 -7.26 21.19 -26.06
CA TYR A 340 -7.85 21.84 -24.89
C TYR A 340 -8.57 20.84 -23.98
N SER A 341 -9.22 19.82 -24.54
CA SER A 341 -9.84 18.74 -23.77
C SER A 341 -8.81 17.94 -22.97
N ILE A 342 -7.72 17.51 -23.63
CA ILE A 342 -6.66 16.72 -22.99
C ILE A 342 -5.92 17.54 -21.93
N THR A 343 -5.53 18.78 -22.26
CA THR A 343 -4.85 19.67 -21.33
C THR A 343 -5.72 19.98 -20.11
N TRP A 344 -7.00 20.29 -20.31
CA TRP A 344 -7.91 20.52 -19.19
C TRP A 344 -8.08 19.28 -18.34
N PHE A 345 -8.26 18.11 -18.97
CA PHE A 345 -8.46 16.86 -18.24
C PHE A 345 -7.22 16.48 -17.43
N ALA A 346 -6.03 16.53 -18.01
CA ALA A 346 -4.77 16.31 -17.29
C ALA A 346 -4.58 17.32 -16.15
N ALA A 347 -4.78 18.62 -16.42
CA ALA A 347 -4.69 19.67 -15.41
C ALA A 347 -5.69 19.46 -14.25
N SER A 348 -6.87 18.90 -14.54
CA SER A 348 -7.89 18.63 -13.53
C SER A 348 -7.54 17.52 -12.54
N TYR A 349 -6.50 16.72 -12.82
CA TYR A 349 -5.88 15.80 -11.85
C TYR A 349 -4.60 16.40 -11.28
N SER A 350 -3.73 16.97 -12.12
CA SER A 350 -2.41 17.42 -11.67
C SER A 350 -2.45 18.58 -10.68
N ILE A 351 -3.50 19.41 -10.68
CA ILE A 351 -3.66 20.52 -9.73
C ILE A 351 -4.11 20.02 -8.35
N ILE A 352 -4.74 18.84 -8.28
CA ILE A 352 -5.22 18.26 -7.02
C ILE A 352 -4.01 17.69 -6.28
N PRO A 353 -3.64 18.19 -5.10
CA PRO A 353 -2.60 17.56 -4.28
C PRO A 353 -3.17 16.28 -3.65
N ALA A 354 -2.74 15.10 -4.09
CA ALA A 354 -3.31 13.84 -3.62
C ALA A 354 -2.80 13.48 -2.20
N LEU A 355 -3.69 13.56 -1.21
CA LEU A 355 -3.40 13.17 0.17
C LEU A 355 -3.80 11.70 0.48
N THR A 356 -4.00 10.88 -0.54
CA THR A 356 -4.45 9.47 -0.39
C THR A 356 -3.52 8.66 0.51
N GLY A 357 -2.19 8.78 0.33
CA GLY A 357 -1.21 8.11 1.18
C GLY A 357 -1.20 8.62 2.62
N THR A 358 -1.38 9.94 2.80
CA THR A 358 -1.48 10.55 4.14
C THR A 358 -2.75 10.10 4.87
N MET A 359 -3.87 10.02 4.15
CA MET A 359 -5.14 9.54 4.68
C MET A 359 -5.08 8.04 5.03
N PHE A 360 -4.45 7.23 4.20
CA PHE A 360 -4.19 5.82 4.50
C PHE A 360 -3.41 5.67 5.81
N PHE A 361 -2.31 6.41 5.95
CA PHE A 361 -1.48 6.38 7.14
C PHE A 361 -2.23 6.88 8.40
N TYR A 362 -3.10 7.88 8.25
CA TYR A 362 -4.02 8.30 9.32
C TYR A 362 -4.99 7.18 9.72
N GLN A 363 -5.57 6.45 8.77
CA GLN A 363 -6.51 5.36 9.06
C GLN A 363 -5.82 4.17 9.74
N THR A 364 -4.62 3.78 9.29
CA THR A 364 -3.92 2.60 9.81
C THR A 364 -3.16 2.87 11.10
N GLU A 365 -2.40 3.96 11.20
CA GLU A 365 -1.53 4.20 12.36
C GLU A 365 -2.22 4.99 13.46
N HIS A 366 -2.97 6.04 13.09
CA HIS A 366 -3.62 6.90 14.08
C HIS A 366 -4.94 6.32 14.58
N LEU A 367 -5.81 5.87 13.66
CA LEU A 367 -7.09 5.26 14.03
C LEU A 367 -7.01 3.76 14.31
N LYS A 368 -5.87 3.12 14.00
CA LYS A 368 -5.65 1.68 14.19
C LYS A 368 -6.75 0.82 13.53
N ILE A 369 -7.22 1.27 12.37
CA ILE A 369 -8.18 0.52 11.59
C ILE A 369 -7.46 -0.67 10.97
N GLU A 370 -8.03 -1.85 11.16
CA GLU A 370 -7.49 -3.11 10.67
C GLU A 370 -7.39 -3.11 9.13
N SER A 371 -6.29 -3.66 8.61
CA SER A 371 -6.03 -3.73 7.16
C SER A 371 -7.14 -4.47 6.39
N SER A 372 -7.76 -5.47 7.01
CA SER A 372 -8.92 -6.20 6.49
C SER A 372 -10.08 -5.26 6.09
N VAL A 373 -10.36 -4.24 6.92
CA VAL A 373 -11.44 -3.26 6.75
C VAL A 373 -11.16 -2.34 5.57
N LEU A 374 -9.91 -1.90 5.41
CA LEU A 374 -9.50 -1.12 4.24
C LEU A 374 -9.62 -1.94 2.96
N GLY A 375 -9.30 -3.23 2.98
CA GLY A 375 -9.55 -4.16 1.87
C GLY A 375 -11.04 -4.24 1.50
N ILE A 376 -11.93 -4.36 2.49
CA ILE A 376 -13.39 -4.34 2.28
C ILE A 376 -13.86 -3.01 1.69
N SER A 377 -13.32 -1.87 2.14
CA SER A 377 -13.63 -0.56 1.57
C SER A 377 -13.31 -0.51 0.07
N LYS A 378 -12.15 -1.05 -0.34
CA LYS A 378 -11.76 -1.13 -1.76
C LYS A 378 -12.73 -2.01 -2.55
N VAL A 379 -13.18 -3.13 -1.99
CA VAL A 379 -14.21 -3.99 -2.63
C VAL A 379 -15.51 -3.21 -2.87
N ILE A 380 -15.98 -2.45 -1.87
CA ILE A 380 -17.19 -1.62 -1.99
C ILE A 380 -17.00 -0.54 -3.05
N GLY A 381 -15.85 0.12 -3.06
CA GLY A 381 -15.47 1.07 -4.11
C GLY A 381 -15.60 0.44 -5.50
N GLN A 382 -14.98 -0.72 -5.72
CA GLN A 382 -15.02 -1.42 -7.01
C GLN A 382 -16.43 -1.87 -7.40
N ALA A 383 -17.26 -2.28 -6.44
CA ALA A 383 -18.68 -2.57 -6.66
C ALA A 383 -19.45 -1.31 -7.09
N ALA A 384 -19.13 -0.14 -6.54
CA ALA A 384 -19.69 1.13 -6.98
C ALA A 384 -19.22 1.51 -8.40
N LEU A 385 -17.95 1.26 -8.75
CA LEU A 385 -17.44 1.46 -10.12
C LEU A 385 -18.22 0.63 -11.13
N LEU A 386 -18.43 -0.65 -10.81
CA LEU A 386 -19.20 -1.59 -11.62
C LEU A 386 -20.62 -1.05 -11.84
N LEU A 387 -21.29 -0.65 -10.76
CA LEU A 387 -22.64 -0.10 -10.80
C LEU A 387 -22.70 1.19 -11.65
N TRP A 388 -21.76 2.11 -11.44
CA TRP A 388 -21.67 3.34 -12.23
C TRP A 388 -21.36 3.09 -13.70
N GLY A 389 -20.53 2.11 -14.04
CA GLY A 389 -20.29 1.70 -15.43
C GLY A 389 -21.56 1.20 -16.13
N VAL A 390 -22.38 0.40 -15.42
CA VAL A 390 -23.68 -0.06 -15.92
C VAL A 390 -24.68 1.09 -16.06
N ILE A 391 -24.76 1.97 -15.05
CA ILE A 391 -25.62 3.16 -15.07
C ILE A 391 -25.20 4.11 -16.19
N TYR A 392 -23.90 4.29 -16.43
CA TYR A 392 -23.38 5.10 -17.50
C TYR A 392 -23.86 4.60 -18.86
N ASN A 393 -23.73 3.30 -19.10
CA ASN A 393 -24.15 2.69 -20.35
C ASN A 393 -25.66 2.80 -20.60
N ARG A 394 -26.49 2.71 -19.54
CA ARG A 394 -27.96 2.76 -19.66
C ARG A 394 -28.54 4.17 -19.69
N HIS A 395 -28.01 5.09 -18.89
CA HIS A 395 -28.66 6.39 -18.62
C HIS A 395 -27.74 7.59 -18.89
N LEU A 396 -26.48 7.55 -18.44
CA LEU A 396 -25.63 8.77 -18.45
C LEU A 396 -25.01 9.08 -19.81
N LYS A 397 -24.93 8.12 -20.74
CA LYS A 397 -24.53 8.35 -22.15
C LYS A 397 -25.39 9.38 -22.88
N SER A 398 -26.59 9.67 -22.37
CA SER A 398 -27.50 10.68 -22.95
C SER A 398 -27.17 12.12 -22.51
N ILE A 399 -26.44 12.28 -21.41
CA ILE A 399 -26.05 13.57 -20.83
C ILE A 399 -24.79 14.06 -21.53
N PRO A 400 -24.66 15.35 -21.85
CA PRO A 400 -23.45 15.88 -22.47
C PRO A 400 -22.21 15.63 -21.60
N SER A 401 -21.14 15.10 -22.22
CA SER A 401 -19.90 14.70 -21.54
C SER A 401 -19.33 15.80 -20.62
N ARG A 402 -19.36 17.07 -21.05
CA ARG A 402 -18.91 18.22 -20.22
C ARG A 402 -19.66 18.31 -18.90
N LYS A 403 -21.00 18.22 -18.92
CA LYS A 403 -21.82 18.32 -17.69
C LYS A 403 -21.54 17.15 -16.78
N LEU A 404 -21.45 15.93 -17.34
CA LEU A 404 -21.18 14.73 -16.57
C LEU A 404 -19.82 14.79 -15.88
N ILE A 405 -18.75 15.13 -16.61
CA ILE A 405 -17.39 15.26 -16.05
C ILE A 405 -17.34 16.36 -14.98
N SER A 406 -18.00 17.50 -15.23
CA SER A 406 -18.06 18.61 -14.26
C SER A 406 -18.84 18.22 -12.99
N SER A 407 -19.94 17.49 -13.13
CA SER A 407 -20.70 16.97 -11.99
C SER A 407 -19.90 15.97 -11.16
N ILE A 408 -19.14 15.08 -11.80
CA ILE A 408 -18.24 14.15 -11.10
C ILE A 408 -17.15 14.91 -10.35
N GLN A 409 -16.56 15.94 -10.95
CA GLN A 409 -15.55 16.78 -10.29
C GLN A 409 -16.11 17.49 -9.04
N VAL A 410 -17.34 18.01 -9.11
CA VAL A 410 -18.02 18.59 -7.93
C VAL A 410 -18.24 17.53 -6.86
N LEU A 411 -18.70 16.34 -7.26
CA LEU A 411 -18.92 15.23 -6.33
C LEU A 411 -17.61 14.83 -5.64
N MET A 412 -16.50 14.74 -6.37
CA MET A 412 -15.17 14.50 -5.78
C MET A 412 -14.81 15.53 -4.70
N ALA A 413 -15.05 16.82 -4.97
CA ALA A 413 -14.81 17.86 -3.96
C ALA A 413 -15.69 17.68 -2.71
N VAL A 414 -16.94 17.23 -2.86
CA VAL A 414 -17.83 16.90 -1.72
C VAL A 414 -17.25 15.77 -0.89
N PHE A 415 -16.73 14.71 -1.51
CA PHE A 415 -16.06 13.62 -0.78
C PHE A 415 -14.80 14.09 -0.05
N MET A 416 -14.00 14.99 -0.64
CA MET A 416 -12.84 15.55 0.04
C MET A 416 -13.21 16.44 1.25
N ILE A 417 -14.33 17.16 1.16
CA ILE A 417 -14.89 17.88 2.32
C ILE A 417 -15.40 16.90 3.37
N SER A 418 -16.03 15.80 2.95
CA SER A 418 -16.42 14.70 3.84
C SER A 418 -15.20 14.13 4.59
N ASP A 419 -14.08 13.91 3.88
CA ASP A 419 -12.83 13.42 4.50
C ASP A 419 -12.29 14.41 5.53
N MET A 420 -12.38 15.71 5.24
CA MET A 420 -12.03 16.75 6.21
C MET A 420 -12.91 16.69 7.47
N LEU A 421 -14.22 16.52 7.32
CA LEU A 421 -15.16 16.40 8.44
C LEU A 421 -14.91 15.13 9.26
N PHE A 422 -14.51 14.04 8.59
CA PHE A 422 -14.09 12.80 9.22
C PHE A 422 -12.84 12.99 10.08
N VAL A 423 -11.78 13.60 9.54
CA VAL A 423 -10.55 13.86 10.31
C VAL A 423 -10.81 14.80 11.49
N LYS A 424 -11.75 15.75 11.35
CA LYS A 424 -12.18 16.62 12.46
C LYS A 424 -13.02 15.92 13.54
N GLY A 425 -13.44 14.68 13.33
CA GLY A 425 -14.24 13.92 14.28
C GLY A 425 -15.75 14.22 14.26
N VAL A 426 -16.24 14.98 13.27
CA VAL A 426 -17.67 15.35 13.19
C VAL A 426 -18.57 14.12 13.08
N TYR A 427 -18.13 13.09 12.35
CA TYR A 427 -18.87 11.83 12.25
C TYR A 427 -18.90 11.06 13.58
N ARG A 428 -17.85 11.17 14.41
CA ARG A 428 -17.82 10.58 15.76
C ARG A 428 -18.78 11.28 16.70
N GLU A 429 -18.90 12.60 16.59
CA GLU A 429 -19.90 13.40 17.33
C GLU A 429 -21.34 13.01 16.94
N MET A 430 -21.56 12.59 15.69
CA MET A 430 -22.84 12.05 15.22
C MET A 430 -23.07 10.58 15.61
N GLY A 431 -22.11 9.94 16.30
CA GLY A 431 -22.19 8.54 16.71
C GLY A 431 -21.85 7.52 15.61
N VAL A 432 -21.23 7.96 14.50
CA VAL A 432 -20.78 7.05 13.43
C VAL A 432 -19.37 6.55 13.77
N PRO A 433 -19.16 5.22 13.89
CA PRO A 433 -17.82 4.66 14.11
C PRO A 433 -16.88 4.91 12.93
N ASP A 434 -15.58 5.08 13.21
CA ASP A 434 -14.60 5.41 12.18
C ASP A 434 -14.50 4.36 11.06
N PHE A 435 -14.58 3.07 11.42
CA PHE A 435 -14.54 1.98 10.44
C PHE A 435 -15.73 2.03 9.46
N VAL A 436 -16.91 2.48 9.91
CA VAL A 436 -18.10 2.61 9.04
C VAL A 436 -17.88 3.70 8.01
N TYR A 437 -17.28 4.82 8.41
CA TYR A 437 -16.92 5.89 7.48
C TYR A 437 -15.94 5.38 6.42
N VAL A 438 -14.86 4.72 6.86
CA VAL A 438 -13.83 4.21 5.95
C VAL A 438 -14.40 3.20 4.95
N VAL A 439 -15.20 2.24 5.42
CA VAL A 439 -15.85 1.23 4.56
C VAL A 439 -16.79 1.85 3.53
N LEU A 440 -17.55 2.88 3.90
CA LEU A 440 -18.54 3.49 3.00
C LEU A 440 -17.94 4.56 2.09
N PHE A 441 -17.19 5.52 2.62
CA PHE A 441 -16.83 6.73 1.89
C PHE A 441 -15.44 6.68 1.27
N SER A 442 -14.46 6.04 1.95
CA SER A 442 -13.07 6.05 1.50
C SER A 442 -12.90 5.40 0.12
N GLY A 443 -13.40 4.16 -0.05
CA GLY A 443 -13.35 3.45 -1.33
C GLY A 443 -14.21 4.09 -2.43
N LEU A 444 -15.34 4.73 -2.07
CA LEU A 444 -16.17 5.48 -3.03
C LEU A 444 -15.44 6.70 -3.60
N SER A 445 -14.74 7.45 -2.74
CA SER A 445 -13.98 8.65 -3.11
C SER A 445 -12.88 8.32 -4.12
N GLU A 446 -12.13 7.24 -3.88
CA GLU A 446 -11.07 6.75 -4.77
C GLU A 446 -11.62 6.36 -6.16
N VAL A 447 -12.74 5.65 -6.19
CA VAL A 447 -13.32 5.16 -7.45
C VAL A 447 -13.93 6.27 -8.31
N LEU A 448 -14.37 7.38 -7.72
CA LEU A 448 -14.87 8.53 -8.48
C LEU A 448 -13.80 9.14 -9.40
N LEU A 449 -12.53 9.12 -8.98
CA LEU A 449 -11.40 9.56 -9.80
C LEU A 449 -11.30 8.75 -11.09
N PHE A 450 -11.49 7.43 -11.01
CA PHE A 450 -11.46 6.54 -12.15
C PHE A 450 -12.72 6.64 -13.01
N PHE A 451 -13.89 6.69 -12.38
CA PHE A 451 -15.16 6.81 -13.12
C PHE A 451 -15.18 8.04 -14.04
N LYS A 452 -14.52 9.13 -13.68
CA LYS A 452 -14.37 10.34 -14.51
C LYS A 452 -13.61 10.09 -15.83
N ILE A 453 -12.70 9.12 -15.90
CA ILE A 453 -11.94 8.76 -17.11
C ILE A 453 -12.85 8.12 -18.16
N LEU A 454 -13.87 7.35 -17.74
CA LEU A 454 -14.79 6.67 -18.65
C LEU A 454 -15.53 7.63 -19.62
N PRO A 455 -16.29 8.66 -19.17
CA PRO A 455 -16.95 9.57 -20.10
C PRO A 455 -15.97 10.37 -20.96
N PHE A 456 -14.78 10.67 -20.43
CA PHE A 456 -13.75 11.39 -21.18
C PHE A 456 -13.12 10.53 -22.29
N SER A 457 -12.79 9.27 -22.01
CA SER A 457 -12.27 8.32 -23.00
C SER A 457 -13.26 8.07 -24.14
N VAL A 458 -14.56 8.03 -23.83
CA VAL A 458 -15.64 7.93 -24.83
C VAL A 458 -15.71 9.20 -25.69
N LEU A 459 -15.61 10.38 -25.06
CA LEU A 459 -15.59 11.66 -25.78
C LEU A 459 -14.39 11.77 -26.74
N ILE A 460 -13.18 11.47 -26.26
CA ILE A 460 -11.97 11.52 -27.10
C ILE A 460 -12.04 10.52 -28.24
N ALA A 461 -12.54 9.30 -27.97
CA ALA A 461 -12.78 8.33 -29.02
C ALA A 461 -13.72 8.90 -30.09
N GLN A 462 -14.82 9.57 -29.71
CA GLN A 462 -15.76 10.19 -30.66
C GLN A 462 -15.15 11.35 -31.47
N LEU A 463 -14.26 12.15 -30.88
CA LEU A 463 -13.59 13.29 -31.54
C LEU A 463 -12.44 12.85 -32.45
N CYS A 464 -11.87 11.68 -32.21
CA CYS A 464 -10.72 11.18 -32.95
C CYS A 464 -11.09 10.86 -34.41
N PRO A 465 -10.29 11.30 -35.41
CA PRO A 465 -10.45 10.82 -36.78
C PRO A 465 -10.12 9.32 -36.91
N PRO A 466 -10.67 8.64 -37.93
CA PRO A 466 -10.41 7.22 -38.20
C PRO A 466 -8.92 6.95 -38.48
N GLY A 467 -8.37 5.93 -37.83
CA GLY A 467 -7.00 5.43 -38.05
C GLY A 467 -5.94 6.02 -37.12
N CYS A 468 -6.33 6.78 -36.09
CA CYS A 468 -5.42 7.32 -35.07
C CYS A 468 -5.92 7.11 -33.63
N GLU A 469 -6.98 6.31 -33.46
CA GLU A 469 -7.63 6.09 -32.17
C GLU A 469 -6.69 5.53 -31.13
N GLY A 470 -5.97 4.46 -31.47
CA GLY A 470 -5.05 3.82 -30.55
C GLY A 470 -3.95 4.77 -30.09
N SER A 471 -3.31 5.48 -31.03
CA SER A 471 -2.25 6.44 -30.72
C SER A 471 -2.74 7.64 -29.90
N LEU A 472 -3.94 8.17 -30.19
CA LEU A 472 -4.49 9.28 -29.42
C LEU A 472 -4.89 8.84 -28.01
N MET A 473 -5.53 7.68 -27.87
CA MET A 473 -5.91 7.15 -26.56
C MET A 473 -4.69 6.81 -25.72
N ALA A 474 -3.66 6.21 -26.31
CA ALA A 474 -2.38 5.99 -25.63
C ALA A 474 -1.78 7.29 -25.10
N PHE A 475 -1.74 8.34 -25.92
CA PHE A 475 -1.26 9.66 -25.49
C PHE A 475 -2.11 10.24 -24.35
N VAL A 476 -3.44 10.09 -24.40
CA VAL A 476 -4.34 10.54 -23.33
C VAL A 476 -4.06 9.81 -22.03
N MET A 477 -3.95 8.48 -22.05
CA MET A 477 -3.68 7.71 -20.84
C MET A 477 -2.30 8.03 -20.27
N SER A 478 -1.28 8.22 -21.12
CA SER A 478 0.04 8.69 -20.66
C SER A 478 -0.01 10.09 -20.04
N ALA A 479 -0.79 11.01 -20.59
CA ALA A 479 -0.96 12.36 -20.02
C ALA A 479 -1.68 12.32 -18.65
N ILE A 480 -2.66 11.44 -18.49
CA ILE A 480 -3.36 11.22 -17.21
C ILE A 480 -2.40 10.60 -16.19
N ALA A 481 -1.61 9.59 -16.58
CA ALA A 481 -0.59 8.98 -15.73
C ALA A 481 0.41 10.01 -15.21
N LEU A 482 0.93 10.87 -16.09
CA LEU A 482 1.80 11.98 -15.71
C LEU A 482 1.11 12.95 -14.74
N ALA A 483 -0.19 13.23 -14.95
CA ALA A 483 -0.95 14.09 -14.07
C ALA A 483 -1.11 13.52 -12.65
N PHE A 484 -1.32 12.20 -12.51
CA PHE A 484 -1.33 11.52 -11.21
C PHE A 484 0.03 11.60 -10.52
N ILE A 485 1.13 11.46 -11.27
CA ILE A 485 2.48 11.63 -10.72
C ILE A 485 2.67 13.02 -10.12
N VAL A 486 2.35 14.05 -10.90
CA VAL A 486 2.44 15.45 -10.42
C VAL A 486 1.53 15.69 -9.22
N SER A 487 0.30 15.15 -9.26
CA SER A 487 -0.69 15.22 -8.18
C SER A 487 -0.17 14.61 -6.87
N GLY A 488 0.45 13.44 -6.93
CA GLY A 488 1.05 12.79 -5.76
C GLY A 488 2.26 13.55 -5.21
N CYS A 489 3.15 14.04 -6.07
CA CYS A 489 4.26 14.90 -5.64
C CYS A 489 3.78 16.18 -4.94
N LEU A 490 2.73 16.83 -5.47
CA LEU A 490 2.10 17.98 -4.83
C LEU A 490 1.41 17.60 -3.51
N GLY A 491 0.86 16.40 -3.41
CA GLY A 491 0.30 15.84 -2.18
C GLY A 491 1.33 15.76 -1.06
N VAL A 492 2.50 15.19 -1.34
CA VAL A 492 3.61 15.12 -0.37
C VAL A 492 4.10 16.51 0.03
N ALA A 493 4.29 17.40 -0.95
CA ALA A 493 4.68 18.78 -0.68
C ALA A 493 3.66 19.50 0.21
N LEU A 494 2.37 19.30 -0.05
CA LEU A 494 1.29 19.87 0.76
C LEU A 494 1.28 19.28 2.18
N ALA A 495 1.38 17.96 2.33
CA ALA A 495 1.42 17.30 3.63
C ALA A 495 2.57 17.83 4.49
N SER A 496 3.75 18.01 3.89
CA SER A 496 4.90 18.65 4.55
C SER A 496 4.62 20.11 4.91
N TYR A 497 4.02 20.89 4.00
CA TYR A 497 3.69 22.30 4.22
C TYR A 497 2.68 22.52 5.37
N VAL A 498 1.66 21.66 5.47
CA VAL A 498 0.67 21.75 6.57
C VAL A 498 1.16 21.12 7.87
N GLY A 499 2.40 20.60 7.90
CA GLY A 499 3.01 20.03 9.10
C GLY A 499 2.47 18.66 9.50
N VAL A 500 1.96 17.86 8.55
CA VAL A 500 1.56 16.48 8.84
C VAL A 500 2.82 15.62 8.98
N THR A 501 2.96 14.98 10.13
CA THR A 501 4.05 14.06 10.45
C THR A 501 3.50 12.69 10.81
N ALA A 502 4.38 11.70 11.01
CA ALA A 502 3.98 10.34 11.39
C ALA A 502 3.16 10.27 12.69
N ASN A 503 3.34 11.24 13.60
CA ASN A 503 2.70 11.23 14.91
C ASN A 503 1.70 12.37 15.09
N GLU A 504 1.66 13.33 14.15
CA GLU A 504 0.83 14.53 14.26
C GLU A 504 0.07 14.80 12.95
N PHE A 505 -1.26 14.74 13.04
CA PHE A 505 -2.17 14.97 11.92
C PHE A 505 -3.03 16.24 12.08
N SER A 506 -2.63 17.13 12.99
CA SER A 506 -3.37 18.37 13.29
C SER A 506 -3.54 19.26 12.04
N GLY A 507 -2.57 19.23 11.12
CA GLY A 507 -2.61 19.92 9.83
C GLY A 507 -3.44 19.24 8.73
N LEU A 508 -3.81 17.96 8.89
CA LEU A 508 -4.47 17.18 7.83
C LEU A 508 -5.82 17.78 7.38
N PRO A 509 -6.71 18.26 8.28
CA PRO A 509 -7.93 18.93 7.87
C PRO A 509 -7.69 20.14 6.96
N ASN A 510 -6.63 20.92 7.22
CA ASN A 510 -6.28 22.08 6.39
C ASN A 510 -5.78 21.63 5.01
N GLY A 511 -4.99 20.56 4.95
CA GLY A 511 -4.57 19.93 3.70
C GLY A 511 -5.76 19.46 2.85
N LEU A 512 -6.75 18.80 3.48
CA LEU A 512 -7.95 18.32 2.80
C LEU A 512 -8.85 19.46 2.27
N ILE A 513 -8.92 20.60 2.98
CA ILE A 513 -9.59 21.81 2.47
C ILE A 513 -8.88 22.32 1.21
N ILE A 514 -7.54 22.43 1.25
CA ILE A 514 -6.75 22.88 0.08
C ILE A 514 -6.96 21.91 -1.09
N GLN A 515 -6.94 20.61 -0.84
CA GLN A 515 -7.23 19.58 -1.85
C GLN A 515 -8.63 19.74 -2.46
N ALA A 516 -9.67 19.97 -1.64
CA ALA A 516 -11.03 20.20 -2.11
C ALA A 516 -11.15 21.47 -2.96
N VAL A 517 -10.51 22.57 -2.55
CA VAL A 517 -10.47 23.83 -3.33
C VAL A 517 -9.78 23.60 -4.68
N CYS A 518 -8.61 22.96 -4.68
CA CYS A 518 -7.87 22.62 -5.89
C CYS A 518 -8.68 21.74 -6.85
N THR A 519 -9.58 20.91 -6.33
CA THR A 519 -10.48 20.06 -7.14
C THR A 519 -11.57 20.87 -7.84
N VAL A 520 -12.02 21.97 -7.25
CA VAL A 520 -13.03 22.86 -7.84
C VAL A 520 -12.41 23.81 -8.87
N LEU A 521 -11.14 24.22 -8.71
CA LEU A 521 -10.47 25.20 -9.59
C LEU A 521 -10.61 24.91 -11.10
N PRO A 522 -10.40 23.67 -11.61
CA PRO A 522 -10.55 23.37 -13.03
C PRO A 522 -11.95 23.65 -13.60
N LEU A 523 -13.00 23.67 -12.77
CA LEU A 523 -14.39 23.87 -13.22
C LEU A 523 -14.60 25.23 -13.89
N SER A 524 -13.86 26.27 -13.51
CA SER A 524 -13.94 27.60 -14.14
C SER A 524 -13.56 27.55 -15.63
N CYS A 525 -12.72 26.59 -16.01
CA CYS A 525 -12.27 26.39 -17.39
C CYS A 525 -12.92 25.17 -18.06
N SER A 526 -14.03 24.64 -17.54
CA SER A 526 -14.73 23.46 -18.10
C SER A 526 -15.23 23.66 -19.54
N TRP A 527 -15.28 24.90 -20.03
CA TRP A 527 -15.57 25.24 -21.43
C TRP A 527 -14.55 24.67 -22.43
N CYS A 528 -13.35 24.28 -21.97
CA CYS A 528 -12.34 23.61 -22.78
C CYS A 528 -12.78 22.23 -23.32
N ILE A 529 -13.73 21.57 -22.65
CA ILE A 529 -14.30 20.30 -23.13
C ILE A 529 -15.46 20.62 -24.08
N PRO A 530 -15.52 20.13 -25.34
CA PRO A 530 -16.64 20.38 -26.22
C PRO A 530 -17.93 19.69 -25.73
N ASP A 531 -19.09 20.30 -26.01
CA ASP A 531 -20.38 19.61 -25.83
C ASP A 531 -20.55 18.60 -26.98
N ASP A 532 -21.02 17.38 -26.66
CA ASP A 532 -21.03 16.24 -27.59
C ASP A 532 -21.54 16.59 -28.99
N VAL A 533 -20.88 16.02 -30.00
CA VAL A 533 -21.13 16.24 -31.44
C VAL A 533 -22.59 15.98 -31.83
N LYS A 534 -23.34 15.17 -31.07
CA LYS A 534 -24.76 14.87 -31.31
C LYS A 534 -25.68 16.11 -31.25
N ALA A 535 -25.30 17.18 -30.56
CA ALA A 535 -26.09 18.40 -30.52
C ALA A 535 -26.04 19.21 -31.83
N LYS A 536 -24.93 19.13 -32.60
CA LYS A 536 -24.79 19.84 -33.89
C LYS A 536 -25.52 19.18 -35.05
N GLY A 537 -25.91 17.91 -34.92
CA GLY A 537 -26.70 17.19 -35.93
C GLY A 537 -28.17 17.63 -35.95
N ARG A 538 -28.79 17.81 -34.78
CA ARG A 538 -30.18 18.26 -34.69
C ARG A 538 -30.38 19.70 -35.17
N ASP A 539 -29.40 20.56 -34.97
CA ASP A 539 -29.50 21.99 -35.33
C ASP A 539 -29.23 22.28 -36.82
N LYS A 540 -28.63 21.32 -37.54
CA LYS A 540 -28.48 21.40 -39.01
C LYS A 540 -29.69 20.84 -39.76
N ASP A 541 -30.41 19.87 -39.20
CA ASP A 541 -31.63 19.35 -39.79
C ASP A 541 -32.82 20.31 -39.60
N SER A 542 -32.89 21.06 -38.49
CA SER A 542 -33.87 22.13 -38.31
C SER A 542 -33.60 23.37 -39.17
N LYS A 543 -32.35 23.64 -39.56
CA LYS A 543 -31.99 24.72 -40.51
C LYS A 543 -32.07 24.33 -41.99
N LYS A 544 -32.37 23.06 -42.30
CA LYS A 544 -32.66 22.59 -43.67
C LYS A 544 -34.16 22.43 -43.95
N GLN A 545 -35.01 22.68 -42.96
CA GLN A 545 -36.47 22.65 -43.08
C GLN A 545 -37.14 24.02 -42.87
N GLN A 546 -36.38 25.12 -42.95
CA GLN A 546 -36.91 26.49 -43.00
C GLN A 546 -36.53 27.19 -44.28
#